data_AF-A0A7C6XUX0-F1
#
_entry.id   AF-A0A7C6XUX0-F1
#
_cell.length_a   1.000
_cell.length_b   1.000
_cell.length_c   1.000
_cell.angle_alpha   90.00
_cell.angle_beta   90.00
_cell.angle_gamma   90.00
#
_symmetry.space_group_name_H-M   'P 1'
#
loop_
_entity.id
_entity.type
_entity.pdbx_description
1 polymer ?
#
loop_
_entity_poly.entity_id
_entity_poly.type
_entity_poly.pdbx_seq_one_letter_code
_entity_poly.pdbx_strand_id
1 'polypeptide(L)'
;MKNTRILSAILAMLIIISAFAGCGGKDEPAQTAEATDEVTTAAEETTPANLRANFKDSLPSDIDLNGALIRFTARNGDVDTASEFFADSMNGEVVNDAVYERNLKVEERLNCDIEYIPQNVNCHGGFGSVVTKSVTSGSDDYDIVANMMYDNMSLVLRGFYLDLNSLSYLDFDMPWWNRAFHDVIEYNGRVYSSIGELAQTVLSGTFVMFFDRTAFELLHPDEQSVYTTVDEGNWTLDKLIYYCSTVYSDLNGNGEADEGDRYGHFFTNTQTLGADSFTGGCNIKLVDKLDDGSY
;
A
#
# COMPACT_ATOMS: atom_id res chain seq x y z
N MET A 1 -54.98 3.28 28.56
CA MET A 1 -54.75 2.05 27.77
C MET A 1 -55.41 2.01 26.38
N LYS A 2 -56.54 2.71 26.13
CA LYS A 2 -57.12 2.79 24.76
C LYS A 2 -56.35 3.73 23.81
N ASN A 3 -55.77 4.82 24.33
CA ASN A 3 -55.12 5.84 23.48
C ASN A 3 -53.70 5.44 23.03
N THR A 4 -53.00 4.57 23.76
CA THR A 4 -51.66 4.08 23.39
C THR A 4 -51.71 3.08 22.22
N ARG A 5 -52.82 2.33 22.07
CA ARG A 5 -53.00 1.37 20.98
C ARG A 5 -53.34 2.04 19.64
N ILE A 6 -54.00 3.20 19.70
CA ILE A 6 -54.31 4.01 18.51
C ILE A 6 -53.05 4.71 18.00
N LEU A 7 -52.19 5.21 18.90
CA LEU A 7 -50.91 5.82 18.51
C LEU A 7 -49.96 4.82 17.82
N SER A 8 -49.86 3.59 18.33
CA SER A 8 -49.03 2.54 17.72
C SER A 8 -49.54 2.09 16.35
N ALA A 9 -50.87 2.09 16.13
CA ALA A 9 -51.46 1.76 14.83
C ALA A 9 -51.19 2.85 13.78
N ILE A 10 -51.19 4.13 14.19
CA ILE A 10 -50.87 5.26 13.30
C ILE A 10 -49.38 5.28 12.95
N LEU A 11 -48.50 4.98 13.90
CA LEU A 11 -47.05 4.89 13.64
C LEU A 11 -46.70 3.74 12.69
N ALA A 12 -47.34 2.58 12.84
CA ALA A 12 -47.14 1.44 11.94
C ALA A 12 -47.67 1.70 10.52
N MET A 13 -48.74 2.49 10.38
CA MET A 13 -49.31 2.86 9.08
C MET A 13 -48.44 3.89 8.32
N LEU A 14 -47.74 4.78 9.04
CA LEU A 14 -46.82 5.76 8.45
C LEU A 14 -45.54 5.11 7.87
N ILE A 15 -45.08 4.01 8.45
CA ILE A 15 -43.90 3.27 7.95
C ILE A 15 -44.23 2.53 6.64
N ILE A 16 -45.44 2.00 6.50
CA ILE A 16 -45.87 1.24 5.30
C ILE A 16 -46.10 2.17 4.09
N ILE A 17 -46.47 3.44 4.29
CA ILE A 17 -46.70 4.39 3.19
C ILE A 17 -45.38 4.86 2.53
N SER A 18 -44.26 4.83 3.27
CA SER A 18 -42.95 5.23 2.73
C SER A 18 -42.35 4.23 1.73
N ALA A 19 -42.86 2.99 1.67
CA ALA A 19 -42.35 1.94 0.79
C ALA A 19 -42.91 1.98 -0.66
N PHE A 20 -43.84 2.91 -0.97
CA PHE A 20 -44.47 2.98 -2.30
C PHE A 20 -44.25 4.31 -3.06
N ALA A 21 -43.39 5.20 -2.56
CA ALA A 21 -43.13 6.52 -3.16
C ALA A 21 -41.89 6.59 -4.08
N GLY A 22 -41.48 5.47 -4.70
CA GLY A 22 -40.24 5.38 -5.47
C GLY A 22 -40.34 4.62 -6.80
N CYS A 23 -41.38 4.87 -7.61
CA CYS A 23 -41.42 4.50 -9.03
C CYS A 23 -42.39 5.45 -9.74
N GLY A 24 -41.87 6.37 -10.57
CA GLY A 24 -42.70 7.31 -11.31
C GLY A 24 -41.93 8.34 -12.11
N GLY A 25 -41.11 7.91 -13.07
CA GLY A 25 -40.64 8.76 -14.18
C GLY A 25 -41.56 8.54 -15.40
N LYS A 26 -42.14 9.63 -15.92
CA LYS A 26 -43.10 9.65 -17.03
C LYS A 26 -42.38 9.90 -18.38
N ASP A 27 -42.76 9.14 -19.40
CA ASP A 27 -42.71 9.52 -20.83
C ASP A 27 -43.67 10.71 -21.08
N GLU A 28 -43.45 11.70 -21.95
CA GLU A 28 -43.20 11.77 -23.42
C GLU A 28 -42.96 13.28 -23.80
N PRO A 29 -42.67 13.73 -25.06
CA PRO A 29 -42.44 12.99 -26.31
C PRO A 29 -41.19 13.41 -27.12
N ALA A 30 -40.92 12.58 -28.14
CA ALA A 30 -39.86 12.71 -29.13
C ALA A 30 -39.96 13.96 -30.03
N GLN A 31 -38.79 14.56 -30.32
CA GLN A 31 -38.57 15.39 -31.50
C GLN A 31 -37.49 14.74 -32.38
N THR A 32 -37.90 14.36 -33.57
CA THR A 32 -37.06 13.93 -34.69
C THR A 32 -36.28 15.13 -35.23
N ALA A 33 -34.97 15.03 -35.35
CA ALA A 33 -34.15 15.90 -36.19
C ALA A 33 -33.07 15.06 -36.89
N GLU A 34 -32.82 15.43 -38.13
CA GLU A 34 -32.20 14.65 -39.19
C GLU A 34 -30.73 14.27 -38.95
N ALA A 35 -30.36 13.11 -39.49
CA ALA A 35 -28.99 12.69 -39.68
C ALA A 35 -28.26 13.66 -40.62
N THR A 36 -27.08 14.14 -40.20
CA THR A 36 -26.05 14.63 -41.11
C THR A 36 -24.79 13.83 -40.81
N ASP A 37 -24.33 13.05 -41.79
CA ASP A 37 -23.08 12.33 -41.75
C ASP A 37 -21.91 13.32 -41.73
N GLU A 38 -21.23 13.44 -40.59
CA GLU A 38 -19.88 13.97 -40.51
C GLU A 38 -18.93 12.83 -40.11
N VAL A 39 -18.23 12.32 -41.13
CA VAL A 39 -17.11 11.37 -40.96
C VAL A 39 -16.04 12.09 -40.15
N THR A 40 -16.05 11.87 -38.84
CA THR A 40 -14.93 12.25 -37.99
C THR A 40 -13.91 11.12 -38.10
N THR A 41 -12.82 11.38 -38.84
CA THR A 41 -11.64 10.53 -38.83
C THR A 41 -11.18 10.39 -37.38
N ALA A 42 -11.24 9.17 -36.85
CA ALA A 42 -10.69 8.85 -35.54
C ALA A 42 -9.21 9.24 -35.55
N ALA A 43 -8.84 10.22 -34.72
CA ALA A 43 -7.46 10.44 -34.38
C ALA A 43 -6.95 9.15 -33.70
N GLU A 44 -5.85 8.59 -34.20
CA GLU A 44 -5.10 7.61 -33.43
C GLU A 44 -4.78 8.24 -32.07
N GLU A 45 -5.43 7.75 -31.00
CA GLU A 45 -4.92 7.95 -29.66
C GLU A 45 -3.52 7.33 -29.62
N THR A 46 -2.50 8.17 -29.69
CA THR A 46 -1.15 7.76 -29.33
C THR A 46 -1.19 7.40 -27.85
N THR A 47 -1.34 6.12 -27.56
CA THR A 47 -1.23 5.56 -26.21
C THR A 47 0.08 6.08 -25.61
N PRO A 48 0.05 6.79 -24.46
CA PRO A 48 1.27 7.36 -23.89
C PRO A 48 2.36 6.29 -23.79
N ALA A 49 3.56 6.59 -24.31
CA ALA A 49 4.67 5.61 -24.39
C ALA A 49 5.00 4.98 -23.02
N ASN A 50 4.74 5.71 -21.92
CA ASN A 50 5.03 5.30 -20.55
C ASN A 50 3.90 4.52 -19.86
N LEU A 51 2.84 4.11 -20.57
CA LEU A 51 1.84 3.25 -19.95
C LEU A 51 2.43 1.88 -19.61
N ARG A 52 2.10 1.37 -18.43
CA ARG A 52 2.60 0.09 -17.91
C ARG A 52 2.45 -1.06 -18.89
N ALA A 53 1.32 -1.08 -19.62
CA ALA A 53 0.99 -2.07 -20.64
C ALA A 53 1.97 -2.12 -21.84
N ASN A 54 2.79 -1.08 -22.03
CA ASN A 54 3.77 -1.02 -23.11
C ASN A 54 5.11 -1.66 -22.74
N PHE A 55 5.35 -1.94 -21.45
CA PHE A 55 6.58 -2.57 -20.98
C PHE A 55 6.43 -4.09 -20.94
N LYS A 56 7.38 -4.79 -21.57
CA LYS A 56 7.55 -6.24 -21.46
C LYS A 56 8.84 -6.51 -20.68
N ASP A 57 8.89 -7.62 -19.97
CA ASP A 57 10.16 -8.10 -19.43
C ASP A 57 11.14 -8.48 -20.55
N SER A 58 12.41 -8.58 -20.17
CA SER A 58 13.53 -8.91 -21.04
C SER A 58 13.89 -10.40 -21.03
N LEU A 59 13.00 -11.27 -20.50
CA LEU A 59 13.26 -12.71 -20.47
C LEU A 59 13.28 -13.29 -21.90
N PRO A 60 14.17 -14.26 -22.19
CA PRO A 60 14.12 -15.01 -23.44
C PRO A 60 12.73 -15.62 -23.66
N SER A 61 12.23 -15.57 -24.90
CA SER A 61 10.88 -16.07 -25.23
C SER A 61 10.72 -17.59 -25.08
N ASP A 62 11.85 -18.31 -25.07
CA ASP A 62 11.97 -19.77 -24.97
C ASP A 62 12.47 -20.21 -23.59
N ILE A 63 12.49 -19.31 -22.60
CA ILE A 63 12.85 -19.66 -21.23
C ILE A 63 11.88 -20.72 -20.68
N ASP A 64 12.44 -21.77 -20.09
CA ASP A 64 11.71 -22.89 -19.52
C ASP A 64 12.46 -23.35 -18.25
N LEU A 65 11.78 -23.29 -17.11
CA LEU A 65 12.32 -23.66 -15.80
C LEU A 65 12.19 -25.16 -15.51
N ASN A 66 11.74 -25.96 -16.48
CA ASN A 66 11.65 -27.43 -16.44
C ASN A 66 10.84 -27.98 -15.26
N GLY A 67 9.74 -27.30 -14.91
CA GLY A 67 8.91 -27.65 -13.76
C GLY A 67 9.60 -27.39 -12.41
N ALA A 68 10.51 -26.41 -12.34
CA ALA A 68 11.16 -26.05 -11.09
C ALA A 68 10.12 -25.57 -10.06
N LEU A 69 10.30 -25.99 -8.81
CA LEU A 69 9.54 -25.49 -7.67
C LEU A 69 10.27 -24.29 -7.06
N ILE A 70 9.66 -23.12 -7.07
CA ILE A 70 10.22 -21.88 -6.51
C ILE A 70 9.58 -21.61 -5.15
N ARG A 71 10.38 -21.66 -4.09
CA ARG A 71 9.91 -21.57 -2.70
C ARG A 71 10.12 -20.18 -2.13
N PHE A 72 9.02 -19.50 -1.90
CA PHE A 72 8.96 -18.23 -1.19
C PHE A 72 8.78 -18.48 0.29
N THR A 73 9.48 -17.72 1.13
CA THR A 73 9.26 -17.76 2.58
C THR A 73 9.11 -16.36 3.16
N ALA A 74 8.16 -16.26 4.08
CA ALA A 74 7.87 -15.07 4.86
C ALA A 74 7.40 -15.49 6.26
N ARG A 75 7.35 -14.55 7.19
CA ARG A 75 6.83 -14.80 8.54
C ARG A 75 5.32 -15.05 8.50
N ASN A 76 4.87 -16.01 9.29
CA ASN A 76 3.47 -16.35 9.46
C ASN A 76 2.74 -15.22 10.22
N GLY A 77 1.48 -14.97 9.88
CA GLY A 77 0.68 -13.89 10.46
C GLY A 77 0.92 -12.51 9.84
N ASP A 78 1.89 -12.38 8.92
CA ASP A 78 2.01 -11.24 8.02
C ASP A 78 1.21 -11.53 6.75
N VAL A 79 -0.11 -11.46 6.90
CA VAL A 79 -1.05 -11.70 5.80
C VAL A 79 -0.81 -10.70 4.67
N ASP A 80 -0.39 -9.47 5.02
CA ASP A 80 -0.15 -8.42 4.04
C ASP A 80 1.02 -8.78 3.11
N THR A 81 2.16 -9.21 3.65
CA THR A 81 3.31 -9.64 2.82
C THR A 81 2.99 -10.89 2.01
N ALA A 82 2.35 -11.90 2.62
CA ALA A 82 2.01 -13.13 1.91
C ALA A 82 1.03 -12.87 0.74
N SER A 83 0.09 -11.93 0.91
CA SER A 83 -0.89 -11.57 -0.12
C SER A 83 -0.26 -11.00 -1.41
N GLU A 84 0.99 -10.51 -1.34
CA GLU A 84 1.70 -9.98 -2.51
C GLU A 84 2.06 -11.05 -3.54
N PHE A 85 2.37 -12.27 -3.08
CA PHE A 85 2.92 -13.35 -3.92
C PHE A 85 2.21 -14.69 -3.76
N PHE A 86 1.25 -14.82 -2.84
CA PHE A 86 0.53 -16.06 -2.62
C PHE A 86 -0.99 -15.87 -2.59
N ALA A 87 -1.69 -16.62 -3.44
CA ALA A 87 -3.12 -16.83 -3.41
C ALA A 87 -3.39 -18.29 -3.83
N ASP A 88 -4.09 -19.06 -3.00
CA ASP A 88 -4.31 -20.49 -3.21
C ASP A 88 -5.42 -20.78 -4.25
N SER A 89 -6.42 -19.91 -4.31
CA SER A 89 -7.52 -20.00 -5.27
C SER A 89 -8.20 -18.64 -5.44
N MET A 90 -8.96 -18.50 -6.54
CA MET A 90 -9.88 -17.37 -6.69
C MET A 90 -10.97 -17.42 -5.63
N ASN A 91 -11.30 -16.27 -5.04
CA ASN A 91 -12.33 -16.13 -4.03
C ASN A 91 -13.28 -14.94 -4.28
N GLY A 92 -13.11 -14.21 -5.39
CA GLY A 92 -13.93 -13.06 -5.77
C GLY A 92 -13.46 -11.73 -5.20
N GLU A 93 -12.40 -11.72 -4.37
CA GLU A 93 -11.71 -10.52 -3.93
C GLU A 93 -10.70 -10.10 -5.01
N VAL A 94 -10.73 -8.81 -5.37
CA VAL A 94 -10.05 -8.28 -6.57
C VAL A 94 -8.53 -8.46 -6.50
N VAL A 95 -7.93 -8.24 -5.33
CA VAL A 95 -6.47 -8.34 -5.17
C VAL A 95 -6.03 -9.81 -5.17
N ASN A 96 -6.71 -10.67 -4.42
CA ASN A 96 -6.47 -12.10 -4.37
C ASN A 96 -6.56 -12.73 -5.76
N ASP A 97 -7.65 -12.47 -6.49
CA ASP A 97 -7.89 -13.06 -7.80
C ASP A 97 -6.84 -12.57 -8.81
N ALA A 98 -6.42 -11.30 -8.73
CA ALA A 98 -5.34 -10.77 -9.55
C ALA A 98 -3.98 -11.43 -9.24
N VAL A 99 -3.68 -11.69 -7.97
CA VAL A 99 -2.46 -12.39 -7.53
C VAL A 99 -2.47 -13.84 -8.01
N TYR A 100 -3.60 -14.54 -7.85
CA TYR A 100 -3.78 -15.90 -8.34
C TYR A 100 -3.57 -16.00 -9.86
N GLU A 101 -4.26 -15.15 -10.63
CA GLU A 101 -4.10 -15.14 -12.09
C GLU A 101 -2.69 -14.77 -12.54
N ARG A 102 -2.03 -13.82 -11.84
CA ARG A 102 -0.65 -13.44 -12.15
C ARG A 102 0.28 -14.62 -11.93
N ASN A 103 0.16 -15.32 -10.80
CA ASN A 103 0.99 -16.49 -10.49
C ASN A 103 0.77 -17.58 -11.54
N LEU A 104 -0.49 -17.91 -11.86
CA LEU A 104 -0.81 -18.91 -12.88
C LEU A 104 -0.19 -18.54 -14.25
N LYS A 105 -0.28 -17.28 -14.68
CA LYS A 105 0.35 -16.81 -15.92
C LYS A 105 1.87 -16.93 -15.91
N VAL A 106 2.51 -16.75 -14.75
CA VAL A 106 3.97 -16.91 -14.59
C VAL A 106 4.35 -18.39 -14.63
N GLU A 107 3.66 -19.23 -13.87
CA GLU A 107 3.84 -20.69 -13.81
C GLU A 107 3.68 -21.33 -15.18
N GLU A 108 2.61 -21.00 -15.91
CA GLU A 108 2.36 -21.49 -17.27
C GLU A 108 3.42 -21.01 -18.26
N ARG A 109 3.79 -19.72 -18.20
CA ARG A 109 4.74 -19.13 -19.17
C ARG A 109 6.15 -19.65 -18.97
N LEU A 110 6.60 -19.79 -17.73
CA LEU A 110 7.97 -20.14 -17.39
C LEU A 110 8.14 -21.64 -17.09
N ASN A 111 7.05 -22.42 -17.07
CA ASN A 111 7.04 -23.84 -16.71
C ASN A 111 7.70 -24.08 -15.33
N CYS A 112 7.08 -23.53 -14.29
CA CYS A 112 7.47 -23.68 -12.89
C CYS A 112 6.24 -23.74 -11.98
N ASP A 113 6.46 -24.10 -10.72
CA ASP A 113 5.47 -24.04 -9.65
C ASP A 113 5.95 -23.06 -8.56
N ILE A 114 5.04 -22.30 -7.95
CA ILE A 114 5.34 -21.39 -6.84
C ILE A 114 4.79 -21.99 -5.54
N GLU A 115 5.66 -22.18 -4.54
CA GLU A 115 5.28 -22.63 -3.20
C GLU A 115 5.54 -21.53 -2.17
N TYR A 116 4.56 -21.31 -1.28
CA TYR A 116 4.74 -20.45 -0.11
C TYR A 116 4.96 -21.29 1.15
N ILE A 117 6.09 -21.04 1.83
CA ILE A 117 6.47 -21.71 3.07
C ILE A 117 6.43 -20.69 4.23
N PRO A 118 5.30 -20.58 4.95
CA PRO A 118 5.13 -19.64 6.06
C PRO A 118 5.95 -20.06 7.29
N GLN A 119 6.58 -19.09 7.95
CA GLN A 119 7.41 -19.33 9.13
C GLN A 119 6.74 -18.86 10.40
N ASN A 120 6.42 -19.77 11.32
CA ASN A 120 5.79 -19.40 12.59
C ASN A 120 6.79 -18.77 13.57
N VAL A 121 7.16 -17.51 13.34
CA VAL A 121 8.09 -16.71 14.12
C VAL A 121 7.44 -15.39 14.56
N ASN A 122 8.04 -14.70 15.52
CA ASN A 122 7.54 -13.42 16.02
C ASN A 122 7.57 -12.36 14.91
N CYS A 123 6.52 -11.52 14.82
CA CYS A 123 6.46 -10.47 13.79
C CYS A 123 7.63 -9.48 13.91
N HIS A 124 8.13 -9.18 15.11
CA HIS A 124 9.23 -8.24 15.32
C HIS A 124 10.62 -8.91 15.40
N GLY A 125 10.74 -10.22 15.16
CA GLY A 125 12.05 -10.85 15.08
C GLY A 125 12.07 -12.38 15.03
N GLY A 126 13.27 -12.92 14.83
CA GLY A 126 13.50 -14.38 14.81
C GLY A 126 13.42 -15.00 13.42
N PHE A 127 12.92 -14.26 12.42
CA PHE A 127 12.97 -14.72 11.04
C PHE A 127 14.40 -14.84 10.54
N GLY A 128 15.29 -13.91 10.93
CA GLY A 128 16.70 -14.02 10.59
C GLY A 128 17.37 -15.31 11.08
N SER A 129 16.85 -15.93 12.15
CA SER A 129 17.31 -17.25 12.62
C SER A 129 16.84 -18.40 11.73
N VAL A 130 15.69 -18.27 11.05
CA VAL A 130 15.21 -19.27 10.07
C VAL A 130 16.17 -19.32 8.88
N VAL A 131 16.44 -18.17 8.27
CA VAL A 131 17.38 -18.05 7.14
C VAL A 131 18.78 -18.53 7.56
N THR A 132 19.26 -18.10 8.73
CA THR A 132 20.56 -18.53 9.26
C THR A 132 20.65 -20.06 9.35
N LYS A 133 19.62 -20.73 9.88
CA LYS A 133 19.63 -22.18 10.05
C LYS A 133 19.66 -22.91 8.72
N SER A 134 18.85 -22.48 7.75
CA SER A 134 18.83 -23.10 6.43
C SER A 134 20.22 -23.03 5.77
N VAL A 135 20.75 -21.81 5.63
CA VAL A 135 22.05 -21.57 4.98
C VAL A 135 23.20 -22.27 5.70
N THR A 136 23.28 -22.18 7.04
CA THR A 136 24.41 -22.77 7.79
C THR A 136 24.36 -24.30 7.87
N SER A 137 23.18 -24.90 7.71
CA SER A 137 23.02 -26.35 7.61
C SER A 137 23.33 -26.89 6.20
N GLY A 138 23.48 -26.01 5.21
CA GLY A 138 23.58 -26.39 3.81
C GLY A 138 22.29 -26.96 3.24
N SER A 139 21.14 -26.66 3.85
CA SER A 139 19.83 -27.01 3.29
C SER A 139 19.49 -26.07 2.15
N ASP A 140 18.54 -26.50 1.33
CA ASP A 140 17.99 -25.75 0.22
C ASP A 140 16.55 -25.32 0.51
N ASP A 141 16.16 -25.06 1.76
CA ASP A 141 14.75 -24.96 2.16
C ASP A 141 13.95 -23.86 1.41
N TYR A 142 14.61 -22.78 0.97
CA TYR A 142 13.96 -21.60 0.39
C TYR A 142 14.77 -21.01 -0.76
N ASP A 143 14.09 -20.44 -1.75
CA ASP A 143 14.71 -19.77 -2.89
C ASP A 143 14.59 -18.24 -2.78
N ILE A 144 13.44 -17.75 -2.28
CA ILE A 144 13.16 -16.31 -2.13
C ILE A 144 12.67 -15.99 -0.71
N VAL A 145 13.29 -14.99 -0.09
CA VAL A 145 12.90 -14.47 1.23
C VAL A 145 12.17 -13.14 1.05
N ALA A 146 10.89 -13.10 1.39
CA ALA A 146 10.06 -11.90 1.39
C ALA A 146 9.76 -11.47 2.83
N ASN A 147 10.55 -10.54 3.37
CA ASN A 147 10.37 -10.08 4.75
C ASN A 147 11.01 -8.70 5.00
N MET A 148 10.69 -8.11 6.16
CA MET A 148 11.13 -6.77 6.57
C MET A 148 12.65 -6.62 6.55
N MET A 149 13.10 -5.51 5.97
CA MET A 149 14.52 -5.26 5.71
C MET A 149 15.38 -5.19 6.98
N TYR A 150 14.86 -4.64 8.08
CA TYR A 150 15.67 -4.45 9.30
C TYR A 150 16.16 -5.76 9.93
N ASP A 151 15.39 -6.86 9.83
CA ASP A 151 15.80 -8.18 10.37
C ASP A 151 16.80 -8.87 9.43
N ASN A 152 16.65 -8.64 8.11
CA ASN A 152 17.43 -9.34 7.08
C ASN A 152 18.73 -8.63 6.70
N MET A 153 18.86 -7.32 6.93
CA MET A 153 20.06 -6.55 6.57
C MET A 153 21.32 -7.09 7.26
N SER A 154 21.21 -7.53 8.51
CA SER A 154 22.34 -8.16 9.22
C SER A 154 22.81 -9.46 8.56
N LEU A 155 21.93 -10.18 7.85
CA LEU A 155 22.25 -11.41 7.15
C LEU A 155 22.93 -11.18 5.80
N VAL A 156 22.64 -10.04 5.16
CA VAL A 156 23.37 -9.57 3.97
C VAL A 156 24.86 -9.46 4.30
N LEU A 157 25.20 -8.82 5.41
CA LEU A 157 26.59 -8.66 5.87
C LEU A 157 27.27 -9.99 6.21
N ARG A 158 26.49 -11.04 6.51
CA ARG A 158 26.98 -12.40 6.78
C ARG A 158 27.14 -13.24 5.51
N GLY A 159 26.77 -12.71 4.35
CA GLY A 159 26.88 -13.39 3.06
C GLY A 159 25.82 -14.47 2.84
N PHE A 160 24.63 -14.32 3.46
CA PHE A 160 23.56 -15.32 3.34
C PHE A 160 22.62 -15.09 2.16
N TYR A 161 22.75 -13.95 1.47
CA TYR A 161 21.97 -13.63 0.28
C TYR A 161 22.87 -13.55 -0.95
N LEU A 162 22.29 -13.90 -2.10
CA LEU A 162 22.92 -13.72 -3.39
C LEU A 162 22.88 -12.24 -3.79
N ASP A 163 23.95 -11.80 -4.44
CA ASP A 163 23.97 -10.50 -5.10
C ASP A 163 23.03 -10.55 -6.32
N LEU A 164 21.93 -9.82 -6.26
CA LEU A 164 20.91 -9.76 -7.29
C LEU A 164 21.46 -9.17 -8.61
N ASN A 165 22.46 -8.28 -8.55
CA ASN A 165 23.12 -7.75 -9.74
C ASN A 165 23.94 -8.82 -10.48
N SER A 166 24.24 -9.95 -9.85
CA SER A 166 24.92 -11.07 -10.50
C SER A 166 23.96 -11.97 -11.29
N LEU A 167 22.64 -11.80 -11.13
CA LEU A 167 21.62 -12.61 -11.80
C LEU A 167 21.33 -12.06 -13.20
N SER A 168 21.41 -12.92 -14.22
CA SER A 168 21.38 -12.49 -15.63
C SER A 168 20.03 -11.97 -16.12
N TYR A 169 18.95 -12.22 -15.38
CA TYR A 169 17.58 -11.94 -15.81
C TYR A 169 16.87 -10.89 -14.96
N LEU A 170 17.56 -10.28 -13.99
CA LEU A 170 17.03 -9.14 -13.26
C LEU A 170 17.44 -7.84 -13.96
N ASP A 171 16.43 -7.14 -14.46
CA ASP A 171 16.59 -5.85 -15.13
C ASP A 171 15.99 -4.75 -14.25
N PHE A 172 16.82 -4.13 -13.41
CA PHE A 172 16.40 -3.08 -12.47
C PHE A 172 16.11 -1.73 -13.12
N ASP A 173 16.34 -1.57 -14.43
CA ASP A 173 15.92 -0.37 -15.17
C ASP A 173 14.43 -0.43 -15.55
N MET A 174 13.78 -1.58 -15.42
CA MET A 174 12.36 -1.74 -15.70
C MET A 174 11.48 -1.00 -14.67
N PRO A 175 10.34 -0.43 -15.10
CA PRO A 175 9.57 0.54 -14.30
C PRO A 175 8.85 -0.07 -13.08
N TRP A 176 8.78 -1.40 -12.98
CA TRP A 176 8.19 -2.07 -11.83
C TRP A 176 9.13 -2.19 -10.64
N TRP A 177 10.42 -1.89 -10.82
CA TRP A 177 11.37 -1.84 -9.72
C TRP A 177 11.45 -0.43 -9.14
N ASN A 178 11.66 -0.36 -7.84
CA ASN A 178 11.92 0.91 -7.19
C ASN A 178 13.40 1.29 -7.32
N ARG A 179 13.71 2.10 -8.35
CA ARG A 179 15.07 2.58 -8.62
C ARG A 179 15.66 3.38 -7.46
N ALA A 180 14.86 4.26 -6.84
CA ALA A 180 15.33 5.08 -5.72
C ALA A 180 15.74 4.21 -4.51
N PHE A 181 15.01 3.13 -4.25
CA PHE A 181 15.40 2.16 -3.23
C PHE A 181 16.69 1.43 -3.60
N HIS A 182 16.78 0.92 -4.84
CA HIS A 182 17.98 0.23 -5.33
C HIS A 182 19.25 1.09 -5.20
N ASP A 183 19.17 2.38 -5.58
CA ASP A 183 20.29 3.32 -5.48
C ASP A 183 20.77 3.55 -4.03
N VAL A 184 19.85 3.46 -3.06
CA VAL A 184 20.15 3.63 -1.62
C VAL A 184 20.79 2.38 -1.01
N ILE A 185 20.38 1.18 -1.43
CA ILE A 185 20.87 -0.07 -0.83
C ILE A 185 22.08 -0.67 -1.54
N GLU A 186 22.42 -0.15 -2.72
CA GLU A 186 23.60 -0.56 -3.48
C GLU A 186 24.88 -0.29 -2.70
N TYR A 187 25.71 -1.33 -2.60
CA TYR A 187 27.02 -1.24 -1.98
C TYR A 187 28.08 -1.97 -2.81
N ASN A 188 29.06 -1.21 -3.32
CA ASN A 188 30.17 -1.69 -4.14
C ASN A 188 29.73 -2.51 -5.37
N GLY A 189 28.71 -2.04 -6.07
CA GLY A 189 28.10 -2.64 -7.24
C GLY A 189 27.15 -3.81 -6.92
N ARG A 190 26.85 -4.07 -5.65
CA ARG A 190 26.06 -5.23 -5.21
C ARG A 190 24.77 -4.82 -4.53
N VAL A 191 23.74 -5.63 -4.74
CA VAL A 191 22.41 -5.45 -4.16
C VAL A 191 21.86 -6.79 -3.73
N TYR A 192 21.29 -6.88 -2.52
CA TYR A 192 20.89 -8.14 -1.91
C TYR A 192 19.39 -8.22 -1.57
N SER A 193 18.65 -7.16 -1.89
CA SER A 193 17.21 -7.08 -1.75
C SER A 193 16.64 -6.16 -2.82
N SER A 194 15.35 -6.23 -3.09
CA SER A 194 14.67 -5.33 -4.01
C SER A 194 13.23 -5.11 -3.56
N ILE A 195 12.65 -3.98 -3.94
CA ILE A 195 11.22 -3.71 -3.81
C ILE A 195 10.70 -3.18 -5.15
N GLY A 196 9.39 -3.26 -5.35
CA GLY A 196 8.76 -2.84 -6.58
C GLY A 196 7.23 -2.91 -6.49
N GLU A 197 6.56 -2.91 -7.63
CA GLU A 197 5.09 -3.00 -7.73
C GLU A 197 4.51 -4.28 -7.10
N LEU A 198 5.30 -5.34 -6.93
CA LEU A 198 4.89 -6.53 -6.19
C LEU A 198 4.61 -6.22 -4.72
N ALA A 199 5.37 -5.28 -4.12
CA ALA A 199 5.34 -4.97 -2.71
C ALA A 199 4.16 -4.04 -2.36
N GLN A 200 2.93 -4.58 -2.37
CA GLN A 200 1.71 -3.85 -2.00
C GLN A 200 1.76 -3.29 -0.57
N THR A 201 2.53 -3.92 0.32
CA THR A 201 2.81 -3.45 1.68
C THR A 201 3.45 -2.07 1.73
N VAL A 202 4.14 -1.63 0.66
CA VAL A 202 4.66 -0.26 0.56
C VAL A 202 3.49 0.74 0.50
N LEU A 203 2.42 0.39 -0.24
CA LEU A 203 1.24 1.24 -0.36
C LEU A 203 0.39 1.16 0.91
N SER A 204 0.07 -0.04 1.40
CA SER A 204 -0.77 -0.20 2.61
C SER A 204 -0.06 0.28 3.88
N GLY A 205 1.27 0.24 3.92
CA GLY A 205 2.11 0.74 5.01
C GLY A 205 2.50 2.21 4.89
N THR A 206 2.05 2.94 3.86
CA THR A 206 2.35 4.37 3.73
C THR A 206 1.65 5.19 4.81
N PHE A 207 2.42 6.00 5.53
CA PHE A 207 1.87 6.92 6.52
C PHE A 207 1.21 8.12 5.84
N VAL A 208 0.00 8.44 6.27
CA VAL A 208 -0.76 9.60 5.82
C VAL A 208 -1.30 10.38 7.01
N MET A 209 -1.32 11.71 6.89
CA MET A 209 -1.90 12.59 7.88
C MET A 209 -3.25 13.09 7.39
N PHE A 210 -4.28 12.85 8.19
CA PHE A 210 -5.61 13.41 7.97
C PHE A 210 -5.83 14.57 8.93
N PHE A 211 -6.61 15.57 8.49
CA PHE A 211 -7.03 16.68 9.34
C PHE A 211 -8.49 17.01 9.09
N ASP A 212 -9.18 17.50 10.12
CA ASP A 212 -10.52 18.05 9.98
C ASP A 212 -10.43 19.47 9.42
N ARG A 213 -10.78 19.61 8.13
CA ARG A 213 -10.77 20.89 7.42
C ARG A 213 -11.70 21.92 8.06
N THR A 214 -12.88 21.50 8.51
CA THR A 214 -13.87 22.41 9.09
C THR A 214 -13.37 22.96 10.43
N ALA A 215 -12.81 22.07 11.26
CA ALA A 215 -12.20 22.49 12.52
C ALA A 215 -10.99 23.42 12.29
N PHE A 216 -10.15 23.12 11.30
CA PHE A 216 -9.00 23.96 10.95
C PHE A 216 -9.43 25.37 10.55
N GLU A 217 -10.38 25.51 9.61
CA GLU A 217 -10.88 26.81 9.14
C GLU A 217 -11.55 27.62 10.26
N LEU A 218 -12.20 26.96 11.22
CA LEU A 218 -12.82 27.60 12.37
C LEU A 218 -11.79 28.10 13.41
N LEU A 219 -10.76 27.30 13.68
CA LEU A 219 -9.80 27.55 14.75
C LEU A 219 -8.61 28.41 14.30
N HIS A 220 -8.32 28.41 13.00
CA HIS A 220 -7.23 29.17 12.38
C HIS A 220 -7.75 30.04 11.20
N PRO A 221 -8.71 30.96 11.44
CA PRO A 221 -9.38 31.69 10.36
C PRO A 221 -8.48 32.66 9.59
N ASP A 222 -7.35 33.06 10.18
CA ASP A 222 -6.36 33.96 9.57
C ASP A 222 -5.24 33.21 8.82
N GLU A 223 -5.21 31.87 8.90
CA GLU A 223 -4.24 31.05 8.20
C GLU A 223 -4.81 30.57 6.85
N GLN A 224 -3.92 30.39 5.88
CA GLN A 224 -4.29 29.74 4.63
C GLN A 224 -4.60 28.26 4.83
N SER A 225 -5.24 27.63 3.86
CA SER A 225 -5.54 26.20 3.94
C SER A 225 -4.25 25.37 4.10
N VAL A 226 -4.35 24.26 4.83
CA VAL A 226 -3.22 23.32 4.98
C VAL A 226 -2.72 22.84 3.62
N TYR A 227 -3.62 22.57 2.66
CA TYR A 227 -3.26 22.21 1.29
C TYR A 227 -2.38 23.27 0.61
N THR A 228 -2.76 24.55 0.67
CA THR A 228 -1.94 25.64 0.10
C THR A 228 -0.57 25.72 0.77
N THR A 229 -0.53 25.56 2.09
CA THR A 229 0.73 25.53 2.85
C THR A 229 1.66 24.40 2.39
N VAL A 230 1.09 23.22 2.09
CA VAL A 230 1.85 22.07 1.56
C VAL A 230 2.30 22.33 0.12
N ASP A 231 1.39 22.77 -0.76
CA ASP A 231 1.67 23.00 -2.19
C ASP A 231 2.74 24.07 -2.41
N GLU A 232 2.80 25.07 -1.54
CA GLU A 232 3.83 26.12 -1.55
C GLU A 232 5.16 25.70 -0.90
N GLY A 233 5.25 24.47 -0.37
CA GLY A 233 6.46 23.96 0.29
C GLY A 233 6.71 24.55 1.69
N ASN A 234 5.69 25.14 2.31
CA ASN A 234 5.76 25.78 3.63
C ASN A 234 5.35 24.85 4.79
N TRP A 235 5.03 23.58 4.49
CA TRP A 235 4.69 22.59 5.50
C TRP A 235 5.92 22.12 6.29
N THR A 236 5.89 22.32 7.60
CA THR A 236 7.00 22.01 8.52
C THR A 236 6.47 21.42 9.81
N LEU A 237 7.35 20.75 10.56
CA LEU A 237 7.02 20.29 11.92
C LEU A 237 6.63 21.45 12.85
N ASP A 238 7.24 22.62 12.70
CA ASP A 238 6.87 23.82 13.47
C ASP A 238 5.44 24.29 13.16
N LYS A 239 5.04 24.27 11.88
CA LYS A 239 3.66 24.57 11.47
C LYS A 239 2.67 23.56 12.03
N LEU A 240 3.00 22.26 11.97
CA LEU A 240 2.18 21.22 12.58
C LEU A 240 2.03 21.45 14.10
N ILE A 241 3.13 21.68 14.82
CA ILE A 241 3.12 21.94 16.26
C ILE A 241 2.24 23.16 16.57
N TYR A 242 2.40 24.27 15.84
CA TYR A 242 1.61 25.49 16.02
C TYR A 242 0.10 25.24 15.83
N TYR A 243 -0.28 24.55 14.75
CA TYR A 243 -1.69 24.26 14.46
C TYR A 243 -2.33 23.31 15.49
N CYS A 244 -1.54 22.42 16.08
CA CYS A 244 -2.03 21.41 17.01
C CYS A 244 -1.99 21.85 18.49
N SER A 245 -0.99 22.63 18.91
CA SER A 245 -0.81 22.98 20.33
C SER A 245 -1.81 24.00 20.85
N THR A 246 -2.48 24.73 19.95
CA THR A 246 -3.36 25.86 20.27
C THR A 246 -4.83 25.47 20.38
N VAL A 247 -5.19 24.22 20.07
CA VAL A 247 -6.59 23.81 19.85
C VAL A 247 -7.17 22.88 20.92
N TYR A 248 -6.38 22.52 21.94
CA TYR A 248 -6.87 21.73 23.07
C TYR A 248 -8.07 22.42 23.72
N SER A 249 -9.11 21.64 24.00
CA SER A 249 -10.31 22.12 24.70
C SER A 249 -10.91 21.00 25.53
N ASP A 250 -11.03 21.25 26.83
CA ASP A 250 -11.87 20.47 27.73
C ASP A 250 -13.34 20.70 27.34
N LEU A 251 -13.93 19.75 26.62
CA LEU A 251 -15.31 19.88 26.12
C LEU A 251 -16.35 19.36 27.13
N ASN A 252 -15.92 18.52 28.06
CA ASN A 252 -16.82 17.88 29.04
C ASN A 252 -16.81 18.62 30.40
N GLY A 253 -15.87 19.54 30.61
CA GLY A 253 -15.74 20.43 31.76
C GLY A 253 -15.22 19.77 33.03
N ASN A 254 -14.52 18.64 32.94
CA ASN A 254 -14.08 17.90 34.12
C ASN A 254 -12.67 18.29 34.62
N GLY A 255 -11.93 19.12 33.85
CA GLY A 255 -10.57 19.54 34.18
C GLY A 255 -9.51 18.45 34.03
N GLU A 256 -9.83 17.33 33.37
CA GLU A 256 -8.92 16.22 33.08
C GLU A 256 -8.82 16.03 31.56
N ALA A 257 -7.60 15.83 31.04
CA ALA A 257 -7.41 15.52 29.63
C ALA A 257 -7.85 14.07 29.33
N ASP A 258 -9.05 13.89 28.74
CA ASP A 258 -9.63 12.57 28.45
C ASP A 258 -10.25 12.44 27.05
N GLU A 259 -10.92 11.32 26.77
CA GLU A 259 -11.54 11.00 25.46
C GLU A 259 -12.68 11.96 25.07
N GLY A 260 -13.26 12.69 26.03
CA GLY A 260 -14.29 13.69 25.80
C GLY A 260 -13.76 15.01 25.25
N ASP A 261 -12.44 15.19 25.21
CA ASP A 261 -11.80 16.45 24.84
C ASP A 261 -11.47 16.55 23.35
N ARG A 262 -11.22 17.79 22.91
CA ARG A 262 -10.59 18.03 21.61
C ARG A 262 -9.08 18.12 21.76
N TYR A 263 -8.37 17.38 20.92
CA TYR A 263 -6.92 17.44 20.76
C TYR A 263 -6.55 17.92 19.36
N GLY A 264 -5.40 18.58 19.22
CA GLY A 264 -4.92 19.04 17.92
C GLY A 264 -4.21 18.00 17.10
N HIS A 265 -3.67 16.96 17.74
CA HIS A 265 -3.00 15.85 17.09
C HIS A 265 -3.22 14.57 17.90
N PHE A 266 -3.46 13.46 17.22
CA PHE A 266 -3.63 12.16 17.84
C PHE A 266 -3.07 11.08 16.92
N PHE A 267 -2.41 10.08 17.50
CA PHE A 267 -2.06 8.85 16.79
C PHE A 267 -3.17 7.84 17.02
N THR A 268 -3.69 7.26 15.94
CA THR A 268 -4.86 6.36 15.96
C THR A 268 -4.70 5.12 16.84
N ASN A 269 -3.48 4.78 17.30
CA ASN A 269 -3.22 3.70 18.24
C ASN A 269 -1.96 3.96 19.08
N THR A 270 -1.97 3.63 20.37
CA THR A 270 -0.76 3.66 21.24
C THR A 270 0.29 2.63 20.84
N GLN A 271 -0.07 1.66 20.00
CA GLN A 271 0.84 0.67 19.38
C GLN A 271 1.28 1.06 17.96
N THR A 272 0.75 2.14 17.37
CA THR A 272 1.21 2.57 16.05
C THR A 272 2.52 3.35 16.16
N LEU A 273 3.46 2.96 15.30
CA LEU A 273 4.72 3.62 14.97
C LEU A 273 4.49 4.97 14.24
N GLY A 274 3.46 5.73 14.60
CA GLY A 274 3.11 6.97 13.90
C GLY A 274 4.23 8.02 13.93
N ALA A 275 5.10 7.95 14.94
CA ALA A 275 6.30 8.76 15.03
C ALA A 275 7.36 8.42 13.96
N ASP A 276 7.41 7.18 13.45
CA ASP A 276 8.44 6.74 12.50
C ASP A 276 8.38 7.54 11.20
N SER A 277 7.16 7.91 10.79
CA SER A 277 6.92 8.77 9.63
C SER A 277 7.66 10.10 9.69
N PHE A 278 7.85 10.66 10.90
CA PHE A 278 8.60 11.91 11.09
C PHE A 278 10.11 11.73 10.93
N THR A 279 10.65 10.52 11.13
CA THR A 279 12.08 10.27 10.86
C THR A 279 12.38 10.52 9.38
N GLY A 280 11.58 9.92 8.49
CA GLY A 280 11.67 10.17 7.06
C GLY A 280 11.25 11.59 6.67
N GLY A 281 10.10 12.06 7.17
CA GLY A 281 9.53 13.37 6.82
C GLY A 281 10.37 14.57 7.25
N CYS A 282 11.11 14.46 8.36
CA CYS A 282 12.04 15.50 8.81
C CYS A 282 13.44 15.36 8.20
N ASN A 283 13.62 14.46 7.22
CA ASN A 283 14.90 14.17 6.59
C ASN A 283 15.99 13.80 7.63
N ILE A 284 15.60 13.09 8.69
CA ILE A 284 16.55 12.57 9.67
C ILE A 284 17.27 11.41 9.01
N LYS A 285 18.55 11.62 8.74
CA LYS A 285 19.40 10.61 8.13
C LYS A 285 19.90 9.64 9.19
N LEU A 286 19.55 8.37 9.04
CA LEU A 286 20.02 7.30 9.93
C LEU A 286 21.39 6.75 9.48
N VAL A 287 21.66 6.79 8.18
CA VAL A 287 22.88 6.32 7.52
C VAL A 287 23.14 7.25 6.31
N ASP A 288 24.40 7.57 6.02
CA ASP A 288 24.79 8.46 4.92
C ASP A 288 25.92 7.84 4.09
N LYS A 289 25.72 7.70 2.78
CA LYS A 289 26.77 7.19 1.89
C LYS A 289 27.85 8.28 1.68
N LEU A 290 29.09 7.97 2.01
CA LEU A 290 30.25 8.84 1.79
C LEU A 290 30.71 8.76 0.32
N ASP A 291 31.49 9.75 -0.11
CA ASP A 291 32.02 9.84 -1.48
C ASP A 291 32.85 8.63 -1.91
N ASP A 292 33.43 7.90 -0.95
CA ASP A 292 34.22 6.69 -1.18
C ASP A 292 33.36 5.41 -1.26
N GLY A 293 32.04 5.53 -1.18
CA GLY A 293 31.08 4.44 -1.24
C GLY A 293 30.82 3.73 0.10
N SER A 294 31.46 4.15 1.20
CA SER A 294 31.14 3.68 2.55
C SER A 294 29.89 4.38 3.13
N TYR A 295 29.41 3.92 4.30
CA TYR A 295 28.21 4.41 4.99
C TYR A 295 28.50 4.82 6.43
#